data_AF-A0A026WM22-F1
#
_entry.id   AF-A0A026WM22-F1
#
_cell.length_a   1.000
_cell.length_b   1.000
_cell.length_c   1.000
_cell.angle_alpha   90.00
_cell.angle_beta   90.00
_cell.angle_gamma   90.00
#
_symmetry.space_group_name_H-M   'P 1'
#
loop_
_entity.id
_entity.type
_entity.pdbx_description
1 polymer ?
#
loop_
_entity_poly.entity_id
_entity_poly.type
_entity_poly.pdbx_seq_one_letter_code
_entity_poly.pdbx_strand_id
1 'polypeptide(L)'
;MDRHTIQTRPRQQLLDHSSGQKSKPEPTFDFTQNTNVTALIGKTAYLTCRVRNLGDKTVSWVRHRDIHILTAGAYTYTSDQRFQALHKQNTGHNNEWSEWTLCIKWAQERDQGIYECQISTIPVKSHQFRLNVVVPTATILGGPELYVGAGSTINLTCAIHFSSEPPAYIFWYYNKNVLSYDSPRGGVSVITEKGGDVTTSWLLIQTAQPSDSGEYSCKPSNANTASIRVHVLNGESLLLRVLARRRFTS
;
A
#
# COMPACT_ATOMS: atom_id res chain seq x y z
N MET A 1 -77.01 37.01 48.92
CA MET A 1 -75.89 36.61 49.77
C MET A 1 -75.65 35.12 49.51
N ASP A 2 -74.64 34.64 48.82
CA ASP A 2 -73.55 35.26 48.07
C ASP A 2 -73.06 34.29 46.99
N ARG A 3 -72.52 34.86 45.92
CA ARG A 3 -71.91 34.19 44.76
C ARG A 3 -70.50 33.70 45.06
N HIS A 4 -70.02 32.80 44.18
CA HIS A 4 -68.63 32.57 43.70
C HIS A 4 -68.15 31.12 43.89
N THR A 5 -67.40 30.45 43.00
CA THR A 5 -67.17 30.48 41.53
C THR A 5 -66.51 29.12 41.21
N ILE A 6 -66.75 28.56 40.03
CA ILE A 6 -66.03 27.39 39.50
C ILE A 6 -64.66 27.84 38.95
N GLN A 7 -63.57 27.11 39.26
CA GLN A 7 -62.41 27.04 38.36
C GLN A 7 -61.53 25.78 38.57
N THR A 8 -60.90 25.40 37.48
CA THR A 8 -60.31 24.13 37.02
C THR A 8 -58.96 23.70 37.63
N ARG A 9 -58.67 22.38 37.57
CA ARG A 9 -57.40 21.70 37.93
C ARG A 9 -56.15 22.28 37.22
N PRO A 10 -54.94 22.00 37.73
CA PRO A 10 -54.15 20.95 37.09
C PRO A 10 -53.55 19.89 38.02
N ARG A 11 -53.21 18.76 37.38
CA ARG A 11 -52.73 17.49 37.89
C ARG A 11 -51.20 17.51 37.96
N GLN A 12 -50.60 17.53 39.14
CA GLN A 12 -49.16 17.27 39.30
C GLN A 12 -48.78 16.99 40.75
N GLN A 13 -48.49 15.72 41.05
CA GLN A 13 -47.40 15.27 41.92
C GLN A 13 -47.52 13.75 42.09
N LEU A 14 -46.80 13.00 41.25
CA LEU A 14 -46.29 11.69 41.61
C LEU A 14 -45.19 11.30 40.62
N LEU A 15 -44.04 10.97 41.20
CA LEU A 15 -42.81 10.39 40.63
C LEU A 15 -41.80 11.37 40.03
N ASP A 16 -40.97 11.96 40.89
CA ASP A 16 -39.59 12.29 40.53
C ASP A 16 -38.66 11.23 41.15
N HIS A 17 -38.25 10.27 40.33
CA HIS A 17 -37.04 9.46 40.56
C HIS A 17 -36.04 9.89 39.48
N SER A 18 -35.44 11.06 39.67
CA SER A 18 -34.28 11.50 38.89
C SER A 18 -33.04 10.70 39.34
N SER A 19 -32.89 9.47 38.85
CA SER A 19 -31.58 8.82 38.83
C SER A 19 -30.74 9.49 37.74
N GLY A 20 -29.72 10.24 38.14
CA GLY A 20 -28.72 10.80 37.22
C GLY A 20 -27.94 9.70 36.50
N GLN A 21 -28.46 9.21 35.38
CA GLN A 21 -27.70 8.38 34.46
C GLN A 21 -26.78 9.30 33.64
N LYS A 22 -25.48 9.29 33.97
CA LYS A 22 -24.47 9.77 33.01
C LYS A 22 -24.63 8.96 31.73
N SER A 23 -24.91 9.63 30.61
CA SER A 23 -25.03 8.96 29.31
C SER A 23 -23.74 8.18 29.03
N LYS A 24 -23.88 6.87 28.74
CA LYS A 24 -22.74 6.03 28.37
C LYS A 24 -22.13 6.62 27.09
N PRO A 25 -20.81 6.80 27.00
CA PRO A 25 -20.18 7.40 25.82
C PRO A 25 -20.45 6.55 24.58
N GLU A 26 -20.67 7.21 23.44
CA GLU A 26 -20.95 6.53 22.18
C GLU A 26 -19.70 5.82 21.60
N PRO A 27 -19.89 4.70 20.88
CA PRO A 27 -18.83 4.06 20.11
C PRO A 27 -18.26 5.00 19.03
N THR A 28 -16.94 5.06 18.94
CA THR A 28 -16.21 5.89 17.98
C THR A 28 -15.01 5.16 17.39
N PHE A 29 -14.73 5.44 16.12
CA PHE A 29 -13.52 5.02 15.44
C PHE A 29 -12.35 5.98 15.72
N ASP A 30 -11.13 5.47 15.60
CA ASP A 30 -9.94 6.30 15.48
C ASP A 30 -9.74 6.72 14.02
N PHE A 31 -10.32 7.86 13.62
CA PHE A 31 -10.17 8.40 12.26
C PHE A 31 -8.78 8.97 11.97
N THR A 32 -7.86 8.97 12.94
CA THR A 32 -6.46 9.40 12.73
C THR A 32 -5.58 8.27 12.17
N GLN A 33 -6.09 7.02 12.16
CA GLN A 33 -5.37 5.89 11.62
C GLN A 33 -5.13 6.03 10.10
N ASN A 34 -3.95 5.61 9.63
CA ASN A 34 -3.75 5.40 8.21
C ASN A 34 -4.58 4.19 7.74
N THR A 35 -5.48 4.42 6.79
CA THR A 35 -6.37 3.41 6.23
C THR A 35 -5.90 2.85 4.90
N ASN A 36 -4.79 3.37 4.35
CA ASN A 36 -4.11 2.82 3.17
C ASN A 36 -3.08 1.78 3.60
N VAL A 37 -3.42 0.52 3.39
CA VAL A 37 -2.58 -0.64 3.73
C VAL A 37 -2.01 -1.22 2.45
N THR A 38 -0.69 -1.41 2.39
CA THR A 38 -0.02 -2.09 1.28
C THR A 38 0.55 -3.41 1.79
N ALA A 39 0.21 -4.50 1.11
CA ALA A 39 0.73 -5.84 1.39
C ALA A 39 1.41 -6.42 0.14
N LEU A 40 2.44 -7.22 0.37
CA LEU A 40 3.06 -7.98 -0.71
C LEU A 40 2.23 -9.20 -1.07
N ILE A 41 2.20 -9.54 -2.36
CA ILE A 41 1.61 -10.78 -2.82
C ILE A 41 2.19 -11.99 -2.07
N GLY A 42 1.32 -12.93 -1.70
CA GLY A 42 1.68 -14.12 -0.92
C GLY A 42 2.02 -13.85 0.54
N LYS A 43 2.17 -12.60 1.00
CA LYS A 43 2.36 -12.26 2.41
C LYS A 43 1.02 -12.01 3.10
N THR A 44 1.04 -11.85 4.42
CA THR A 44 -0.16 -11.57 5.20
C THR A 44 -0.44 -10.06 5.24
N ALA A 45 -1.67 -9.66 4.93
CA ALA A 45 -2.14 -8.29 5.13
C ALA A 45 -2.87 -8.15 6.47
N TYR A 46 -2.68 -7.02 7.15
CA TYR A 46 -3.34 -6.70 8.41
C TYR A 46 -4.07 -5.36 8.27
N LEU A 47 -5.39 -5.37 8.42
CA LEU A 47 -6.21 -4.17 8.45
C LEU A 47 -6.71 -4.00 9.89
N THR A 48 -6.16 -3.03 10.62
CA THR A 48 -6.46 -2.84 12.05
C THR A 48 -7.39 -1.64 12.25
N CYS A 49 -8.60 -1.91 12.72
CA CYS A 49 -9.58 -0.90 13.09
C CYS A 49 -9.57 -0.68 14.61
N ARG A 50 -9.39 0.57 15.04
CA ARG A 50 -9.44 0.94 16.45
C ARG A 50 -10.78 1.55 16.80
N VAL A 51 -11.37 1.03 17.88
CA VAL A 51 -12.66 1.48 18.40
C VAL A 51 -12.58 1.75 19.90
N ARG A 52 -13.22 2.85 20.33
CA ARG A 52 -13.44 3.17 21.75
C ARG A 52 -14.93 3.09 22.07
N ASN A 53 -15.22 2.92 23.37
CA ASN A 53 -16.58 2.93 23.92
C ASN A 53 -17.53 1.93 23.23
N LEU A 54 -17.02 0.78 22.80
CA LEU A 54 -17.79 -0.21 22.02
C LEU A 54 -19.03 -0.69 22.78
N GLY A 55 -18.92 -0.85 24.11
CA GLY A 55 -20.04 -1.31 24.94
C GLY A 55 -20.46 -2.74 24.58
N ASP A 56 -21.75 -2.92 24.33
CA ASP A 56 -22.39 -4.18 23.91
C ASP A 56 -22.46 -4.35 22.39
N LYS A 57 -21.86 -3.43 21.63
CA LYS A 57 -21.88 -3.44 20.16
C LYS A 57 -20.79 -4.36 19.62
N THR A 58 -20.97 -4.77 18.37
CA THR A 58 -20.03 -5.66 17.66
C THR A 58 -19.34 -4.90 16.55
N VAL A 59 -18.05 -5.17 16.36
CA VAL A 59 -17.29 -4.73 15.19
C VAL A 59 -17.27 -5.83 14.15
N SER A 60 -17.57 -5.51 12.90
CA SER A 60 -17.57 -6.45 11.78
C SER A 60 -16.69 -5.93 10.65
N TRP A 61 -16.02 -6.85 9.95
CA TRP A 61 -15.32 -6.53 8.71
C TRP A 61 -16.17 -6.98 7.52
N VAL A 62 -16.40 -6.07 6.59
CA VAL A 62 -17.19 -6.30 5.37
C VAL A 62 -16.35 -5.94 4.16
N ARG A 63 -16.36 -6.80 3.14
CA ARG A 63 -15.73 -6.49 1.85
C ARG A 63 -16.68 -5.62 1.04
N HIS A 64 -16.24 -4.43 0.64
CA HIS A 64 -17.15 -3.44 0.04
C HIS A 64 -17.70 -3.86 -1.33
N ARG A 65 -16.89 -4.50 -2.18
CA ARG A 65 -17.25 -4.79 -3.59
C ARG A 65 -18.48 -5.67 -3.77
N ASP A 66 -18.74 -6.55 -2.81
CA ASP A 66 -19.82 -7.56 -2.85
C ASP A 66 -20.58 -7.64 -1.52
N ILE A 67 -20.31 -6.72 -0.60
CA ILE A 67 -20.95 -6.61 0.71
C ILE A 67 -20.82 -7.92 1.50
N HIS A 68 -19.76 -8.68 1.24
CA HIS A 68 -19.55 -9.98 1.89
C HIS A 68 -19.01 -9.78 3.30
N ILE A 69 -19.71 -10.33 4.29
CA ILE A 69 -19.28 -10.29 5.69
C ILE A 69 -18.07 -11.23 5.85
N LEU A 70 -16.96 -10.68 6.33
CA LEU A 70 -15.72 -11.43 6.55
C LEU A 70 -15.63 -11.89 7.99
N THR A 71 -15.88 -10.99 8.95
CA THR A 71 -15.81 -11.28 10.38
C THR A 71 -16.92 -10.54 11.12
N ALA A 72 -17.35 -11.11 12.25
CA ALA A 72 -18.25 -10.48 13.20
C ALA A 72 -17.71 -10.70 14.62
N GLY A 73 -17.24 -9.63 15.24
CA GLY A 73 -16.48 -9.70 16.49
C GLY A 73 -15.21 -10.52 16.31
N ALA A 74 -14.97 -11.45 17.24
CA ALA A 74 -13.84 -12.37 17.20
C ALA A 74 -14.06 -13.59 16.28
N TYR A 75 -15.25 -13.72 15.67
CA TYR A 75 -15.59 -14.85 14.82
C TYR A 75 -15.35 -14.52 13.34
N THR A 76 -14.76 -15.47 12.61
CA THR A 76 -14.58 -15.38 11.15
C THR A 76 -15.81 -15.98 10.47
N TYR A 77 -16.57 -15.16 9.74
CA TYR A 77 -17.84 -15.55 9.12
C TYR A 77 -17.65 -16.17 7.74
N THR A 78 -16.72 -15.64 6.95
CA THR A 78 -16.44 -16.16 5.61
C THR A 78 -15.85 -17.57 5.67
N SER A 79 -16.15 -18.39 4.66
CA SER A 79 -15.58 -19.73 4.50
C SER A 79 -14.16 -19.73 3.92
N ASP A 80 -13.69 -18.59 3.39
CA ASP A 80 -12.31 -18.45 2.91
C ASP A 80 -11.36 -18.43 4.11
N GLN A 81 -10.64 -19.54 4.29
CA GLN A 81 -9.73 -19.81 5.43
C GLN A 81 -8.56 -18.82 5.54
N ARG A 82 -8.30 -18.03 4.50
CA ARG A 82 -7.26 -17.00 4.50
C ARG A 82 -7.63 -15.81 5.39
N PHE A 83 -8.91 -15.51 5.51
CA PHE A 83 -9.39 -14.42 6.34
C PHE A 83 -9.50 -14.89 7.80
N GLN A 84 -9.02 -14.08 8.74
CA GLN A 84 -9.08 -14.38 10.16
C GLN A 84 -9.34 -13.11 10.97
N ALA A 85 -10.23 -13.21 11.97
CA ALA A 85 -10.43 -12.18 12.97
C ALA A 85 -9.33 -12.26 14.03
N LEU A 86 -8.54 -11.20 14.18
CA LEU A 86 -7.58 -11.03 15.27
C LEU A 86 -8.04 -9.88 16.16
N HIS A 87 -8.31 -10.17 17.42
CA HIS A 87 -8.82 -9.17 18.36
C HIS A 87 -7.92 -9.08 19.57
N LYS A 88 -7.42 -7.86 19.84
CA LYS A 88 -6.71 -7.54 21.08
C LYS A 88 -7.67 -6.80 21.99
N GLN A 89 -8.23 -7.54 22.97
CA GLN A 89 -9.03 -6.95 24.04
C GLN A 89 -8.09 -6.16 24.97
N ASN A 90 -8.31 -4.86 25.08
CA ASN A 90 -7.68 -4.07 26.13
C ASN A 90 -8.56 -4.14 27.39
N THR A 91 -7.93 -4.18 28.55
CA THR A 91 -8.55 -4.48 29.86
C THR A 91 -9.42 -3.34 30.42
N GLY A 92 -9.75 -2.34 29.62
CA GLY A 92 -10.71 -1.28 29.96
C GLY A 92 -10.19 -0.23 30.96
N HIS A 93 -8.94 -0.29 31.39
CA HIS A 93 -8.32 0.81 32.12
C HIS A 93 -7.89 1.93 31.14
N ASN A 94 -8.20 3.18 31.48
CA ASN A 94 -7.61 4.40 30.90
C ASN A 94 -7.92 4.74 29.43
N ASN A 95 -9.18 4.58 28.97
CA ASN A 95 -9.59 5.10 27.66
C ASN A 95 -8.77 4.49 26.49
N GLU A 96 -8.36 3.22 26.60
CA GLU A 96 -7.58 2.55 25.56
C GLU A 96 -8.44 2.14 24.35
N TRP A 97 -7.83 2.15 23.15
CA TRP A 97 -8.47 1.69 21.92
C TRP A 97 -8.52 0.18 21.86
N SER A 98 -9.67 -0.43 21.58
CA SER A 98 -9.74 -1.84 21.25
C SER A 98 -9.38 -2.06 19.78
N GLU A 99 -8.49 -3.03 19.50
CA GLU A 99 -8.03 -3.31 18.14
C GLU A 99 -8.78 -4.52 17.55
N TRP A 100 -9.43 -4.28 16.41
CA TRP A 100 -10.16 -5.26 15.62
C TRP A 100 -9.46 -5.41 14.28
N THR A 101 -8.62 -6.43 14.16
CA THR A 101 -7.76 -6.63 13.00
C THR A 101 -8.30 -7.73 12.10
N LEU A 102 -8.51 -7.40 10.82
CA LEU A 102 -8.71 -8.38 9.77
C LEU A 102 -7.34 -8.84 9.26
N CYS A 103 -7.05 -10.12 9.44
CA CYS A 103 -5.87 -10.78 8.89
C CYS A 103 -6.25 -11.48 7.59
N ILE A 104 -5.50 -11.22 6.51
CA ILE A 104 -5.69 -11.86 5.20
C ILE A 104 -4.38 -12.57 4.84
N LYS A 105 -4.35 -13.89 5.02
CA LYS A 105 -3.18 -14.73 4.70
C LYS A 105 -3.03 -14.92 3.20
N TRP A 106 -1.78 -15.06 2.75
CA TRP A 106 -1.45 -15.34 1.35
C TRP A 106 -2.15 -14.35 0.41
N ALA A 107 -1.93 -13.05 0.62
CA ALA A 107 -2.61 -11.98 -0.10
C ALA A 107 -2.46 -12.16 -1.62
N GLN A 108 -3.55 -11.97 -2.34
CA GLN A 108 -3.61 -12.12 -3.79
C GLN A 108 -4.00 -10.80 -4.42
N GLU A 109 -3.63 -10.57 -5.68
CA GLU A 109 -4.00 -9.34 -6.40
C GLU A 109 -5.51 -9.08 -6.36
N ARG A 110 -6.32 -10.14 -6.46
CA ARG A 110 -7.78 -10.07 -6.36
C ARG A 110 -8.32 -9.65 -4.99
N ASP A 111 -7.50 -9.62 -3.94
CA ASP A 111 -7.91 -9.13 -2.62
C ASP A 111 -7.78 -7.61 -2.51
N GLN A 112 -7.12 -6.94 -3.47
CA GLN A 112 -7.05 -5.49 -3.53
C GLN A 112 -8.46 -4.87 -3.60
N GLY A 113 -8.67 -3.82 -2.81
CA GLY A 113 -9.96 -3.13 -2.77
C GLY A 113 -10.26 -2.45 -1.43
N ILE A 114 -11.53 -2.06 -1.28
CA ILE A 114 -12.04 -1.43 -0.06
C ILE A 114 -12.64 -2.47 0.87
N TYR A 115 -12.30 -2.36 2.14
CA TYR A 115 -12.81 -3.12 3.26
C TYR A 115 -13.39 -2.15 4.29
N GLU A 116 -14.50 -2.50 4.90
CA GLU A 116 -15.19 -1.66 5.88
C GLU A 116 -15.13 -2.30 7.26
N CYS A 117 -14.69 -1.51 8.23
CA CYS A 117 -14.89 -1.78 9.64
C CYS A 117 -16.22 -1.16 10.06
N GLN A 118 -17.18 -1.96 10.48
CA GLN A 118 -18.53 -1.53 10.84
C GLN A 118 -18.80 -1.77 12.32
N ILE A 119 -19.44 -0.81 12.99
CA ILE A 119 -19.96 -0.97 14.36
C ILE A 119 -21.48 -1.15 14.26
N SER A 120 -22.02 -2.13 14.98
CA SER A 120 -23.45 -2.49 14.99
C SER A 120 -24.37 -1.47 15.69
N THR A 121 -24.10 -0.17 15.55
CA THR A 121 -25.01 0.92 15.98
C THR A 121 -26.19 1.06 15.02
N ILE A 122 -27.18 1.85 15.42
CA ILE A 122 -28.32 2.21 14.56
C ILE A 122 -28.34 3.75 14.45
N PRO A 123 -28.03 4.32 13.28
CA PRO A 123 -27.56 3.66 12.04
C PRO A 123 -26.15 3.07 12.20
N VAL A 124 -25.78 2.13 11.31
CA VAL A 124 -24.45 1.48 11.31
C VAL A 124 -23.38 2.53 11.06
N LYS A 125 -22.38 2.59 11.93
CA LYS A 125 -21.18 3.41 11.71
C LYS A 125 -20.15 2.59 10.92
N SER A 126 -19.55 3.18 9.89
CA SER A 126 -18.56 2.52 9.02
C SER A 126 -17.27 3.33 8.92
N HIS A 127 -16.14 2.63 8.80
CA HIS A 127 -14.82 3.21 8.51
C HIS A 127 -14.10 2.38 7.45
N GLN A 128 -13.68 3.03 6.36
CA GLN A 128 -13.16 2.37 5.17
C GLN A 128 -11.63 2.27 5.17
N PHE A 129 -11.13 1.11 4.74
CA PHE A 129 -9.73 0.77 4.57
C PHE A 129 -9.46 0.32 3.13
N ARG A 130 -8.38 0.82 2.53
CA ARG A 130 -7.93 0.41 1.20
C ARG A 130 -6.75 -0.53 1.35
N LEU A 131 -6.91 -1.75 0.84
CA LEU A 131 -5.83 -2.71 0.69
C LEU A 131 -5.26 -2.62 -0.74
N ASN A 132 -3.98 -2.31 -0.86
CA ASN A 132 -3.20 -2.47 -2.09
C ASN A 132 -2.37 -3.74 -1.99
N VAL A 133 -2.41 -4.59 -3.02
CA VAL A 133 -1.59 -5.81 -3.08
C VAL A 133 -0.57 -5.63 -4.18
N VAL A 134 0.69 -5.50 -3.81
CA VAL A 134 1.78 -5.19 -4.75
C VAL A 134 2.72 -6.37 -4.88
N VAL A 135 3.34 -6.49 -6.05
CA VAL A 135 4.43 -7.42 -6.32
C VAL A 135 5.75 -6.66 -6.24
N PRO A 136 6.86 -7.29 -5.83
CA PRO A 136 8.16 -6.66 -5.96
C PRO A 136 8.44 -6.36 -7.43
N THR A 137 8.80 -5.12 -7.74
CA THR A 137 9.00 -4.66 -9.12
C THR A 137 10.35 -4.04 -9.34
N ALA A 138 11.09 -4.49 -10.36
CA ALA A 138 12.24 -3.78 -10.87
C ALA A 138 11.81 -2.75 -11.91
N THR A 139 12.49 -1.60 -11.94
CA THR A 139 12.33 -0.57 -12.97
C THR A 139 13.70 -0.01 -13.33
N ILE A 140 13.96 0.26 -14.62
CA ILE A 140 15.17 0.98 -15.04
C ILE A 140 14.79 2.43 -15.32
N LEU A 141 15.42 3.36 -14.59
CA LEU A 141 15.12 4.78 -14.71
C LEU A 141 15.53 5.31 -16.09
N GLY A 142 14.69 6.17 -16.68
CA GLY A 142 14.93 6.75 -18.00
C GLY A 142 14.59 5.84 -19.19
N GLY A 143 13.96 4.68 -18.96
CA GLY A 143 13.44 3.82 -20.03
C GLY A 143 12.20 4.39 -20.74
N PRO A 144 11.70 3.72 -21.80
CA PRO A 144 12.14 2.40 -22.30
C PRO A 144 13.36 2.47 -23.24
N GLU A 145 13.74 3.66 -23.70
CA GLU A 145 14.88 3.87 -24.59
C GLU A 145 15.83 4.95 -24.07
N LEU A 146 17.13 4.65 -24.08
CA LEU A 146 18.20 5.58 -23.73
C LEU A 146 19.08 5.84 -24.95
N TYR A 147 19.45 7.10 -25.15
CA TYR A 147 20.33 7.53 -26.24
C TYR A 147 21.55 8.21 -25.63
N VAL A 148 22.75 7.71 -25.95
CA VAL A 148 24.02 8.19 -25.42
C VAL A 148 25.00 8.47 -26.56
N GLY A 149 25.91 9.42 -26.35
CA GLY A 149 26.98 9.70 -27.32
C GLY A 149 28.10 8.67 -27.23
N ALA A 150 28.71 8.33 -28.37
CA ALA A 150 29.95 7.55 -28.39
C ALA A 150 31.04 8.24 -27.54
N GLY A 151 31.77 7.45 -26.76
CA GLY A 151 32.78 7.91 -25.81
C GLY A 151 32.23 8.37 -24.45
N SER A 152 30.92 8.56 -24.29
CA SER A 152 30.30 8.91 -23.00
C SER A 152 30.18 7.69 -22.07
N THR A 153 29.72 7.89 -20.83
CA THR A 153 29.44 6.79 -19.89
C THR A 153 27.95 6.45 -19.92
N ILE A 154 27.61 5.18 -20.17
CA ILE A 154 26.24 4.68 -19.96
C ILE A 154 26.07 4.44 -18.46
N ASN A 155 25.02 5.03 -17.88
CA ASN A 155 24.62 4.83 -16.51
C ASN A 155 23.16 4.35 -16.47
N LEU A 156 22.96 3.07 -16.20
CA LEU A 156 21.64 2.49 -16.04
C LEU A 156 21.36 2.26 -14.55
N THR A 157 20.35 2.94 -14.03
CA THR A 157 19.89 2.78 -12.65
C THR A 157 18.68 1.88 -12.61
N CYS A 158 18.82 0.70 -12.02
CA CYS A 158 17.72 -0.21 -11.73
C CYS A 158 17.26 -0.04 -10.28
N ALA A 159 16.00 0.32 -10.07
CA ALA A 159 15.36 0.43 -8.77
C ALA A 159 14.38 -0.73 -8.56
N ILE A 160 14.56 -1.50 -7.48
CA ILE A 160 13.67 -2.56 -7.05
C ILE A 160 12.78 -2.02 -5.92
N HIS A 161 11.49 -1.92 -6.18
CA HIS A 161 10.48 -1.46 -5.24
C HIS A 161 9.73 -2.63 -4.60
N PHE A 162 9.13 -2.37 -3.44
CA PHE A 162 8.25 -3.31 -2.74
C PHE A 162 8.90 -4.66 -2.45
N SER A 163 10.19 -4.64 -2.11
CA SER A 163 10.96 -5.83 -1.76
C SER A 163 11.09 -5.91 -0.25
N SER A 164 10.32 -6.78 0.43
CA SER A 164 10.39 -6.91 1.90
C SER A 164 11.77 -7.35 2.41
N GLU A 165 12.49 -8.09 1.59
CA GLU A 165 13.85 -8.53 1.84
C GLU A 165 14.69 -8.10 0.63
N PRO A 166 15.93 -7.58 0.81
CA PRO A 166 16.78 -7.24 -0.31
C PRO A 166 17.03 -8.47 -1.22
N PRO A 167 17.09 -8.29 -2.56
CA PRO A 167 17.44 -9.37 -3.48
C PRO A 167 18.77 -10.04 -3.08
N ALA A 168 18.83 -11.37 -3.16
CA ALA A 168 20.04 -12.14 -2.91
C ALA A 168 21.12 -11.84 -3.97
N TYR A 169 20.70 -11.62 -5.20
CA TYR A 169 21.52 -11.19 -6.32
C TYR A 169 20.72 -10.30 -7.28
N ILE A 170 21.44 -9.49 -8.06
CA ILE A 170 20.91 -8.71 -9.17
C ILE A 170 21.84 -8.93 -10.35
N PHE A 171 21.33 -9.55 -11.41
CA PHE A 171 22.08 -9.76 -12.64
C PHE A 171 21.69 -8.75 -13.71
N TRP A 172 22.70 -8.15 -14.32
CA TRP A 172 22.53 -7.40 -15.56
C TRP A 172 22.73 -8.31 -16.76
N TYR A 173 21.89 -8.14 -17.76
CA TYR A 173 21.95 -8.86 -19.02
C TYR A 173 22.12 -7.87 -20.17
N TYR A 174 22.94 -8.24 -21.15
CA TYR A 174 23.06 -7.57 -22.43
C TYR A 174 22.66 -8.53 -23.55
N ASN A 175 21.64 -8.17 -24.35
CA ASN A 175 21.09 -9.00 -25.42
C ASN A 175 20.85 -10.46 -24.98
N LYS A 176 20.19 -10.64 -23.82
CA LYS A 176 19.84 -11.93 -23.19
C LYS A 176 21.00 -12.75 -22.60
N ASN A 177 22.25 -12.30 -22.73
CA ASN A 177 23.39 -12.93 -22.07
C ASN A 177 23.72 -12.19 -20.77
N VAL A 178 24.16 -12.92 -19.74
CA VAL A 178 24.64 -12.30 -18.50
C VAL A 178 25.83 -11.41 -18.83
N LEU A 179 25.77 -10.17 -18.38
CA LEU A 179 26.85 -9.22 -18.58
C LEU A 179 28.01 -9.58 -17.64
N SER A 180 29.19 -9.80 -18.20
CA SER A 180 30.41 -10.06 -17.43
C SER A 180 31.14 -8.75 -17.12
N TYR A 181 31.41 -8.52 -15.84
CA TYR A 181 32.18 -7.35 -15.38
C TYR A 181 33.66 -7.47 -15.73
N ASP A 182 34.17 -8.70 -15.83
CA ASP A 182 35.56 -9.02 -16.22
C ASP A 182 35.72 -9.19 -17.73
N SER A 183 34.81 -8.62 -18.53
CA SER A 183 34.88 -8.76 -19.98
C SER A 183 36.14 -8.10 -20.55
N PRO A 184 36.72 -8.63 -21.66
CA PRO A 184 37.88 -8.02 -22.32
C PRO A 184 37.68 -6.57 -22.77
N ARG A 185 36.42 -6.12 -22.88
CA ARG A 185 36.06 -4.72 -23.16
C ARG A 185 36.61 -3.77 -22.09
N GLY A 186 36.62 -4.20 -20.82
CA GLY A 186 36.94 -3.35 -19.67
C GLY A 186 35.90 -2.24 -19.44
N GLY A 187 36.06 -1.50 -18.34
CA GLY A 187 35.25 -0.31 -18.04
C GLY A 187 33.77 -0.59 -17.75
N VAL A 188 33.42 -1.82 -17.35
CA VAL A 188 32.08 -2.18 -16.91
C VAL A 188 32.09 -2.42 -15.41
N SER A 189 31.23 -1.73 -14.67
CA SER A 189 31.09 -1.92 -13.23
C SER A 189 29.62 -1.95 -12.81
N VAL A 190 29.34 -2.73 -11.77
CA VAL A 190 28.03 -2.76 -11.12
C VAL A 190 28.17 -2.44 -9.65
N ILE A 191 27.37 -1.49 -9.21
CA ILE A 191 27.27 -1.08 -7.82
C ILE A 191 25.85 -1.41 -7.36
N THR A 192 25.70 -1.99 -6.17
CA THR A 192 24.38 -2.28 -5.61
C THR A 192 24.30 -1.73 -4.20
N GLU A 193 23.28 -0.91 -3.96
CA GLU A 193 22.94 -0.38 -2.65
C GLU A 193 21.62 -1.00 -2.20
N LYS A 194 21.69 -1.74 -1.09
CA LYS A 194 20.52 -2.37 -0.47
C LYS A 194 19.89 -1.35 0.49
N GLY A 195 18.81 -0.70 0.06
CA GLY A 195 17.97 0.11 0.93
C GLY A 195 16.86 -0.71 1.59
N GLY A 196 16.18 -0.11 2.58
CA GLY A 196 15.05 -0.73 3.27
C GLY A 196 13.84 -0.94 2.37
N ASP A 197 13.31 0.14 1.79
CA ASP A 197 12.13 0.07 0.91
C ASP A 197 12.48 -0.10 -0.57
N VAL A 198 13.69 0.33 -0.96
CA VAL A 198 14.18 0.31 -2.35
C VAL A 198 15.62 -0.17 -2.39
N THR A 199 15.88 -1.22 -3.16
CA THR A 199 17.25 -1.63 -3.52
C THR A 199 17.60 -1.04 -4.88
N THR A 200 18.77 -0.44 -5.01
CA THR A 200 19.20 0.20 -6.26
C THR A 200 20.47 -0.47 -6.79
N SER A 201 20.51 -0.76 -8.09
CA SER A 201 21.68 -1.29 -8.79
C SER A 201 22.04 -0.36 -9.95
N TRP A 202 23.29 0.07 -10.03
CA TRP A 202 23.82 0.88 -11.11
C TRP A 202 24.73 0.03 -11.98
N LEU A 203 24.44 -0.01 -13.29
CA LEU A 203 25.34 -0.51 -14.30
C LEU A 203 26.02 0.67 -15.00
N LEU A 204 27.34 0.74 -14.87
CA LEU A 204 28.19 1.77 -15.45
C LEU A 204 29.04 1.15 -16.56
N ILE A 205 28.97 1.71 -17.76
CA ILE A 205 29.77 1.29 -18.91
C ILE A 205 30.50 2.52 -19.44
N GLN A 206 31.81 2.56 -19.23
CA GLN A 206 32.68 3.67 -19.64
C GLN A 206 33.00 3.61 -21.14
N THR A 207 33.25 4.77 -21.74
CA THR A 207 33.66 4.94 -23.15
C THR A 207 32.74 4.18 -24.11
N ALA A 208 31.48 4.58 -24.16
CA ALA A 208 30.43 3.91 -24.93
C ALA A 208 30.81 3.77 -26.42
N GLN A 209 30.71 2.56 -26.94
CA GLN A 209 30.96 2.24 -28.34
C GLN A 209 29.64 1.94 -29.07
N PRO A 210 29.54 2.14 -30.40
CA PRO A 210 28.35 1.76 -31.16
C PRO A 210 27.89 0.31 -30.91
N SER A 211 28.83 -0.61 -30.67
CA SER A 211 28.60 -2.00 -30.32
C SER A 211 27.95 -2.21 -28.95
N ASP A 212 28.01 -1.24 -28.03
CA ASP A 212 27.32 -1.31 -26.74
C ASP A 212 25.80 -1.03 -26.89
N SER A 213 25.34 -0.66 -28.08
CA SER A 213 23.91 -0.55 -28.37
C SER A 213 23.23 -1.92 -28.23
N GLY A 214 22.05 -1.94 -27.64
CA GLY A 214 21.31 -3.19 -27.45
C GLY A 214 20.31 -3.12 -26.30
N GLU A 215 19.77 -4.29 -25.96
CA GLU A 215 18.84 -4.43 -24.85
C GLU A 215 19.58 -4.79 -23.56
N TYR A 216 19.43 -3.93 -22.55
CA TYR A 216 19.93 -4.15 -21.21
C TYR A 216 18.79 -4.53 -20.29
N SER A 217 18.97 -5.56 -19.48
CA SER A 217 17.94 -6.00 -18.53
C SER A 217 18.51 -6.17 -17.13
N CYS A 218 17.79 -5.67 -16.14
CA CYS A 218 18.05 -5.86 -14.73
C CYS A 218 17.15 -6.99 -14.19
N LYS A 219 17.76 -8.05 -13.65
CA LYS A 219 17.08 -9.24 -13.15
C LYS A 219 17.45 -9.51 -11.68
N PRO A 220 16.67 -9.00 -10.72
CA PRO A 220 16.80 -9.36 -9.30
C PRO A 220 16.23 -10.75 -9.00
N SER A 221 16.66 -11.36 -7.90
CA SER A 221 16.20 -12.71 -7.49
C SER A 221 14.73 -12.78 -7.05
N ASN A 222 14.12 -11.66 -6.66
CA ASN A 222 12.82 -11.63 -5.98
C ASN A 222 11.84 -10.60 -6.55
N ALA A 223 12.13 -10.00 -7.71
CA ALA A 223 11.23 -9.09 -8.42
C ALA A 223 11.20 -9.40 -9.91
N ASN A 224 10.20 -8.87 -10.61
CA ASN A 224 10.13 -9.00 -12.07
C ASN A 224 11.33 -8.36 -12.77
N THR A 225 11.58 -8.76 -14.02
CA THR A 225 12.66 -8.18 -14.84
C THR A 225 12.26 -6.82 -15.39
N ALA A 226 13.21 -5.88 -15.40
CA ALA A 226 13.10 -4.62 -16.12
C ALA A 226 14.11 -4.56 -17.28
N SER A 227 13.72 -3.96 -18.41
CA SER A 227 14.54 -3.86 -19.60
C SER A 227 14.51 -2.45 -20.20
N ILE A 228 15.62 -2.05 -20.81
CA ILE A 228 15.79 -0.78 -21.52
C ILE A 228 16.61 -1.02 -22.80
N ARG A 229 16.27 -0.31 -23.88
CA ARG A 229 17.06 -0.32 -25.11
C ARG A 229 18.00 0.88 -25.15
N VAL A 230 19.29 0.64 -25.24
CA VAL A 230 20.32 1.68 -25.33
C VAL A 230 20.78 1.83 -26.77
N HIS A 231 20.89 3.07 -27.23
CA HIS A 231 21.39 3.46 -28.53
C HIS A 231 22.61 4.36 -28.35
N VAL A 232 23.77 3.89 -28.82
CA VAL A 232 25.00 4.68 -28.82
C VAL A 232 25.15 5.36 -30.18
N LEU A 233 25.16 6.69 -30.17
CA LEU A 233 25.15 7.54 -31.36
C LEU A 233 26.49 8.25 -31.54
N ASN A 234 26.96 8.36 -32.77
CA ASN A 234 28.08 9.23 -33.11
C ASN A 234 27.68 10.71 -32.98
N GLY A 235 28.66 11.62 -32.92
CA GLY A 235 28.45 13.05 -32.64
C GLY A 235 27.38 13.73 -33.50
N GLU A 236 27.36 13.46 -34.81
CA GLU A 236 26.36 14.04 -35.73
C GLU A 236 24.94 13.53 -35.47
N SER A 237 24.79 12.24 -35.15
CA SER A 237 23.48 11.60 -34.93
C SER A 237 22.84 12.04 -33.60
N LEU A 238 23.66 12.24 -32.57
CA LEU A 238 23.18 12.75 -31.28
C LEU A 238 22.66 14.19 -31.41
N LEU A 239 23.39 15.05 -32.14
CA LEU A 239 23.01 16.43 -32.44
C LEU A 239 21.67 16.52 -33.17
N LEU A 240 21.45 15.70 -34.20
CA LEU A 240 20.18 15.65 -34.94
C LEU A 240 18.99 15.33 -34.04
N ARG A 241 19.14 14.42 -33.05
CA ARG A 241 18.06 14.08 -32.12
C ARG A 241 17.79 15.16 -31.08
N VAL A 242 18.84 15.82 -30.57
CA VAL A 242 18.68 16.97 -29.67
C VAL A 242 17.92 18.10 -30.38
N LEU A 243 18.26 18.36 -31.64
CA LEU A 243 17.56 19.35 -32.46
C LEU A 243 16.11 18.94 -32.77
N ALA A 244 15.86 17.66 -33.05
CA ALA A 244 14.50 17.15 -33.27
C ALA A 244 13.62 17.28 -32.02
N ARG A 245 14.13 16.96 -30.82
CA ARG A 245 13.37 17.12 -29.56
C ARG A 245 12.96 18.57 -29.28
N ARG A 246 13.83 19.54 -29.61
CA ARG A 246 13.52 20.98 -29.44
C ARG A 246 12.44 21.49 -30.40
N ARG A 247 12.24 20.86 -31.56
CA ARG A 247 11.17 21.23 -32.51
C ARG A 247 9.77 20.77 -32.09
N PHE A 248 9.65 19.84 -31.15
CA PHE A 248 8.36 19.33 -30.66
C PHE A 248 7.90 19.98 -29.34
N THR A 249 8.70 20.88 -28.76
CA THR A 249 8.37 21.63 -27.54
C THR A 249 8.13 23.12 -27.81
N SER A 250 7.83 23.48 -29.06
CA SER A 250 7.50 24.84 -29.53
C SER A 250 6.15 24.86 -30.22
#